data_AF-A0A1A8Q9F7-F1
#
_entry.id   AF-A0A1A8Q9F7-F1
#
_cell.length_a   1.000
_cell.length_b   1.000
_cell.length_c   1.000
_cell.angle_alpha   90.00
_cell.angle_beta   90.00
_cell.angle_gamma   90.00
#
_symmetry.space_group_name_H-M   'P 1'
#
loop_
_entity.id
_entity.type
_entity.pdbx_description
1 polymer ?
#
loop_
_entity_poly.entity_id
_entity_poly.type
_entity_poly.pdbx_seq_one_letter_code
_entity_poly.pdbx_strand_id
1 'polypeptide(L)'
;MSGRFHFLAVLIVSCNIQVSPAASLDKLKDDWERYMEECKQNNSQNRPSTGLVCNRTFGNYACWPDGLPNSTASVACPWYLPWHHKVRHGKVYRECDA
;
A
#
# COMPACT_ATOMS: atom_id res chain seq x y z
N MET A 1 27.17 36.25 -28.61
CA MET A 1 26.00 35.99 -27.75
C MET A 1 25.28 34.67 -28.08
N SER A 2 25.97 33.63 -28.58
CA SER A 2 25.30 32.37 -29.03
C SER A 2 25.56 31.17 -28.11
N GLY A 3 26.76 31.05 -27.52
CA GLY A 3 27.13 29.91 -26.67
C GLY A 3 26.41 29.85 -25.31
N ARG A 4 26.07 31.00 -24.71
CA ARG A 4 25.34 31.03 -23.43
C ARG A 4 23.91 30.48 -23.53
N PHE A 5 23.22 30.72 -24.65
CA PHE A 5 21.88 30.18 -24.88
C PHE A 5 21.88 28.67 -25.10
N HIS A 6 22.94 28.12 -25.73
CA HIS A 6 23.09 26.67 -25.93
C HIS A 6 23.36 25.93 -24.62
N PHE A 7 24.26 26.46 -23.77
CA PHE A 7 24.50 25.88 -22.45
C PHE A 7 23.25 25.93 -21.55
N LEU A 8 22.49 27.03 -21.61
CA LEU A 8 21.22 27.13 -20.89
C LEU A 8 20.19 26.14 -21.41
N ALA A 9 20.08 25.94 -22.72
CA ALA A 9 19.16 24.96 -23.31
C ALA A 9 19.51 23.51 -22.92
N VAL A 10 20.79 23.15 -22.90
CA VAL A 10 21.25 21.81 -22.45
C VAL A 10 20.95 21.57 -20.98
N LEU A 11 21.17 22.57 -20.11
CA LEU A 11 20.82 22.48 -18.68
C LEU A 11 19.30 22.35 -18.46
N ILE A 12 18.49 23.05 -19.27
CA ILE A 12 17.02 22.93 -19.22
C ILE A 12 16.56 21.53 -19.64
N VAL A 13 17.20 20.91 -20.65
CA VAL A 13 16.91 19.53 -21.06
C VAL A 13 17.25 18.53 -19.95
N SER A 14 18.40 18.68 -19.29
CA SER A 14 18.86 17.83 -18.18
C SER A 14 18.03 17.95 -16.89
N CYS A 15 17.35 19.09 -16.69
CA CYS A 15 16.49 19.34 -15.53
C CYS A 15 15.06 18.78 -15.66
N ASN A 16 14.71 18.14 -16.79
CA ASN A 16 13.44 17.42 -16.89
C ASN A 16 13.54 16.13 -16.06
N ILE A 17 13.18 16.27 -14.80
CA ILE A 17 13.09 15.26 -13.75
C ILE A 17 12.53 13.95 -14.32
N GLN A 18 13.40 13.02 -14.69
CA GLN A 18 13.03 11.62 -14.84
C GLN A 18 12.94 11.03 -13.43
N VAL A 19 11.74 11.03 -12.86
CA VAL A 19 11.44 10.08 -11.79
C VAL A 19 11.67 8.70 -12.40
N SER A 20 12.75 8.04 -11.99
CA SER A 20 13.06 6.70 -12.48
C SER A 20 11.94 5.75 -12.07
N PRO A 21 11.38 4.95 -13.00
CA PRO A 21 10.41 3.91 -12.66
C PRO A 21 10.94 2.94 -11.60
N ALA A 22 12.25 2.68 -11.58
CA ALA A 22 12.88 1.83 -10.57
C ALA A 22 12.77 2.41 -9.16
N ALA A 23 13.09 3.70 -8.98
CA ALA A 23 12.96 4.37 -7.69
C ALA A 23 11.51 4.40 -7.18
N SER A 24 10.53 4.41 -8.09
CA SER A 24 9.11 4.31 -7.73
C SER A 24 8.69 2.90 -7.30
N LEU A 25 9.29 1.86 -7.89
CA LEU A 25 9.02 0.45 -7.55
C LEU A 25 9.66 0.06 -6.21
N ASP A 26 10.90 0.49 -5.98
CA ASP A 26 11.60 0.23 -4.71
C ASP A 26 10.83 0.84 -3.54
N LYS A 27 10.39 2.09 -3.68
CA LYS A 27 9.56 2.74 -2.68
C LYS A 27 8.23 2.01 -2.44
N LEU A 28 7.56 1.55 -3.50
CA LEU A 28 6.32 0.79 -3.38
C LEU A 28 6.55 -0.52 -2.62
N LYS A 29 7.66 -1.19 -2.88
CA LYS A 29 8.05 -2.41 -2.16
C LYS A 29 8.30 -2.13 -0.69
N ASP A 30 9.09 -1.11 -0.36
CA ASP A 30 9.39 -0.73 1.03
C ASP A 30 8.12 -0.36 1.81
N ASP A 31 7.21 0.38 1.16
CA ASP A 31 5.92 0.77 1.75
C ASP A 31 5.00 -0.46 1.95
N TRP A 32 4.99 -1.41 1.02
CA TRP A 32 4.24 -2.67 1.15
C TRP A 32 4.79 -3.55 2.28
N GLU A 33 6.12 -3.69 2.38
CA GLU A 33 6.78 -4.44 3.46
C GLU A 33 6.46 -3.83 4.82
N ARG A 34 6.50 -2.50 4.94
CA ARG A 34 6.12 -1.80 6.18
C ARG A 34 4.64 -2.02 6.53
N TYR A 35 3.72 -1.95 5.57
CA TYR A 35 2.30 -2.26 5.80
C TYR A 35 2.10 -3.70 6.29
N MET A 36 2.82 -4.66 5.70
CA MET A 36 2.78 -6.07 6.11
C MET A 36 3.23 -6.24 7.56
N GLU A 37 4.36 -5.62 7.95
CA GLU A 37 4.88 -5.73 9.32
C GLU A 37 3.96 -5.07 10.35
N GLU A 38 3.41 -3.89 10.04
CA GLU A 38 2.36 -3.25 10.86
C GLU A 38 1.16 -4.18 11.06
N CYS A 39 0.71 -4.85 10.00
CA CYS A 39 -0.39 -5.82 10.09
C CYS A 39 -0.06 -7.00 11.01
N LYS A 40 1.12 -7.60 10.87
CA LYS A 40 1.56 -8.72 11.71
C LYS A 40 1.65 -8.32 13.17
N GLN A 41 2.23 -7.15 13.46
CA GLN A 41 2.35 -6.62 14.81
C GLN A 41 0.97 -6.34 15.42
N ASN A 42 0.08 -5.68 14.70
CA ASN A 42 -1.28 -5.40 15.20
C ASN A 42 -2.06 -6.70 15.43
N ASN A 43 -1.92 -7.68 14.54
CA ASN A 43 -2.60 -8.98 14.69
C ASN A 43 -2.09 -9.77 15.89
N SER A 44 -0.78 -9.71 16.21
CA SER A 44 -0.22 -10.41 17.37
C SER A 44 -0.56 -9.77 18.71
N GLN A 45 -0.80 -8.45 18.74
CA GLN A 45 -1.20 -7.73 19.96
C GLN A 45 -2.67 -7.93 20.33
N ASN A 46 -3.50 -8.28 19.35
CA ASN A 46 -4.93 -8.42 19.57
C ASN A 46 -5.27 -9.73 20.28
N ARG A 47 -6.28 -9.68 21.16
CA ARG A 47 -6.75 -10.86 21.89
C ARG A 47 -7.28 -11.94 20.92
N PRO A 48 -6.99 -13.24 21.17
CA PRO A 48 -7.60 -14.33 20.42
C PRO A 48 -9.12 -14.30 20.49
N SER A 49 -9.78 -14.62 19.38
CA SER A 49 -11.24 -14.78 19.33
C SER A 49 -11.70 -16.01 20.12
N THR A 50 -12.85 -15.90 20.78
CA THR A 50 -13.41 -16.96 21.64
C THR A 50 -14.38 -17.90 20.90
N GLY A 51 -14.48 -17.80 19.58
CA GLY A 51 -15.39 -18.60 18.75
C GLY A 51 -14.81 -18.89 17.37
N LEU A 52 -15.59 -19.60 16.54
CA LEU A 52 -15.23 -19.86 15.15
C LEU A 52 -15.14 -18.54 14.38
N VAL A 53 -14.00 -18.32 13.72
CA VAL A 53 -13.72 -17.13 12.92
C VAL A 53 -12.89 -17.52 11.71
N CYS A 54 -12.97 -16.72 10.64
CA CYS A 54 -11.87 -16.68 9.68
C CYS A 54 -10.73 -15.88 10.31
N ASN A 55 -9.59 -16.54 10.52
CA ASN A 55 -8.47 -15.94 11.23
C ASN A 55 -7.98 -14.65 10.56
N ARG A 56 -7.70 -13.64 11.39
CA ARG A 56 -6.93 -12.46 11.01
C ARG A 56 -5.65 -12.87 10.29
N THR A 57 -5.34 -12.17 9.21
CA THR A 57 -4.16 -12.48 8.41
C THR A 57 -3.79 -11.33 7.49
N PHE A 58 -2.50 -11.27 7.13
CA PHE A 58 -2.09 -10.46 5.98
C PHE A 58 -2.30 -11.26 4.70
N GLY A 59 -3.29 -10.85 3.89
CA GLY A 59 -3.67 -11.56 2.66
C GLY A 59 -2.81 -11.21 1.45
N ASN A 60 -1.53 -10.85 1.64
CA ASN A 60 -0.60 -10.31 0.61
C ASN A 60 -1.01 -8.98 -0.05
N TYR A 61 -2.19 -8.47 0.26
CA TYR A 61 -2.71 -7.20 -0.25
C TYR A 61 -3.25 -6.31 0.87
N ALA A 62 -4.16 -6.83 1.70
CA ALA A 62 -4.76 -6.09 2.81
C ALA A 62 -4.60 -6.84 4.14
N CYS A 63 -4.61 -6.09 5.23
CA CYS A 63 -4.64 -6.63 6.58
C CYS A 63 -6.07 -6.97 6.97
N TRP A 64 -6.36 -8.23 7.26
CA TRP A 64 -7.69 -8.70 7.63
C TRP A 64 -7.76 -8.96 9.15
N PRO A 65 -8.81 -8.47 9.83
CA PRO A 65 -9.13 -8.88 11.20
C PRO A 65 -9.79 -10.26 11.21
N ASP A 66 -10.12 -10.77 12.40
CA ASP A 66 -10.95 -11.95 12.53
C ASP A 66 -12.33 -11.66 11.91
N GLY A 67 -12.76 -12.53 10.99
CA GLY A 67 -14.06 -12.45 10.32
C GLY A 67 -15.09 -13.34 11.01
N LEU A 68 -16.34 -12.86 11.11
CA LEU A 68 -17.45 -13.70 11.56
C LEU A 68 -17.81 -14.71 10.46
N PRO A 69 -18.09 -15.98 10.79
CA PRO A 69 -18.54 -16.97 9.81
C PRO A 69 -19.79 -16.52 9.07
N ASN A 70 -19.91 -16.87 7.80
CA ASN A 70 -21.01 -16.50 6.90
C ASN A 70 -21.23 -14.97 6.80
N SER A 71 -20.14 -14.19 6.80
CA SER A 71 -20.21 -12.73 6.69
C SER A 71 -19.17 -12.17 5.73
N THR A 72 -19.35 -10.91 5.33
CA THR A 72 -18.37 -10.16 4.54
C THR A 72 -17.60 -9.20 5.44
N ALA A 73 -16.31 -9.45 5.61
CA ALA A 73 -15.40 -8.49 6.24
C ALA A 73 -15.07 -7.35 5.27
N SER A 74 -14.88 -6.14 5.80
CA SER A 74 -14.42 -4.99 5.01
C SER A 74 -13.29 -4.26 5.73
N VAL A 75 -12.28 -3.84 4.99
CA VAL A 75 -11.15 -3.06 5.50
C VAL A 75 -10.86 -1.87 4.59
N ALA A 76 -10.25 -0.82 5.13
CA ALA A 76 -9.85 0.34 4.33
C ALA A 76 -8.83 -0.05 3.25
N CYS A 77 -8.79 0.72 2.16
CA CYS A 77 -7.76 0.54 1.14
C CYS A 77 -6.34 0.66 1.77
N PRO A 78 -5.39 -0.23 1.43
CA PRO A 78 -4.04 -0.20 1.99
C PRO A 78 -3.31 1.11 1.71
N TRP A 79 -2.63 1.66 2.71
CA TRP A 79 -2.00 2.98 2.61
C TRP A 79 -0.77 2.99 1.70
N TYR A 80 -0.14 1.83 1.44
CA TYR A 80 1.04 1.70 0.57
C TYR A 80 0.74 1.93 -0.91
N LEU A 81 -0.54 1.98 -1.32
CA LEU A 81 -0.92 2.17 -2.71
C LEU A 81 -0.44 3.54 -3.24
N PRO A 82 0.21 3.62 -4.42
CA PRO A 82 0.67 4.90 -4.97
C PRO A 82 -0.45 5.92 -5.19
N TRP A 83 -1.68 5.43 -5.40
CA TRP A 83 -2.89 6.23 -5.59
C TRP A 83 -3.80 6.26 -4.36
N HIS A 84 -3.31 5.93 -3.16
CA HIS A 84 -4.12 5.86 -1.94
C HIS A 84 -4.96 7.13 -1.71
N HIS A 85 -4.45 8.31 -2.05
CA HIS A 85 -5.20 9.58 -1.97
C HIS A 85 -6.54 9.57 -2.73
N LYS A 86 -6.65 8.81 -3.83
CA LYS A 86 -7.89 8.65 -4.62
C LYS A 86 -8.87 7.66 -4.01
N VAL A 87 -8.38 6.73 -3.17
CA VAL A 87 -9.16 5.61 -2.61
C VAL A 87 -9.17 5.60 -1.07
N ARG A 88 -8.74 6.69 -0.43
CA ARG A 88 -8.59 6.81 1.04
C ARG A 88 -9.86 6.53 1.84
N HIS A 89 -11.04 6.67 1.23
CA HIS A 89 -12.34 6.35 1.83
C HIS A 89 -12.97 5.07 1.26
N GLY A 90 -12.25 4.39 0.36
CA GLY A 90 -12.64 3.12 -0.22
C GLY A 90 -12.41 1.96 0.73
N LYS A 91 -13.04 0.83 0.41
CA LYS A 91 -12.93 -0.41 1.15
C LYS A 91 -12.68 -1.58 0.21
N VAL A 92 -12.00 -2.59 0.71
CA VAL A 92 -11.94 -3.90 0.09
C VAL A 92 -12.70 -4.91 0.94
N TYR A 93 -13.26 -5.93 0.29
CA TYR A 93 -14.19 -6.87 0.88
C TYR A 93 -13.68 -8.30 0.73
N ARG A 94 -13.96 -9.13 1.73
CA ARG A 94 -13.65 -10.57 1.72
C ARG A 94 -14.76 -11.31 2.43
N GLU A 95 -15.23 -12.39 1.81
CA GLU A 95 -16.18 -13.31 2.42
C GLU A 95 -15.45 -14.25 3.38
N CYS A 96 -16.09 -14.52 4.51
CA CYS A 96 -15.69 -15.52 5.46
C CYS A 96 -16.70 -16.67 5.38
N ASP A 97 -16.34 -17.70 4.63
CA ASP A 97 -17.13 -18.93 4.53
C ASP A 97 -16.94 -19.78 5.80
N ALA A 98 -18.00 -20.49 6.19
CA ALA A 98 -18.04 -21.34 7.39
C ALA A 98 -17.41 -22.73 7.16
#